data_AF-A0AAX2CGY6-F1
#
_entry.id   AF-A0AAX2CGY6-F1
#
_cell.length_a   1.000
_cell.length_b   1.000
_cell.length_c   1.000
_cell.angle_alpha   90.00
_cell.angle_beta   90.00
_cell.angle_gamma   90.00
#
_symmetry.space_group_name_H-M   'P 1'
#
loop_
_entity.id
_entity.type
_entity.pdbx_description
1 polymer ?
#
loop_
_entity_poly.entity_id
_entity_poly.type
_entity_poly.pdbx_seq_one_letter_code
_entity_poly.pdbx_strand_id
1 'polypeptide(L)' 'MPWDIGISTMFQQNMGALSIARRLKNQFNLHIIFGGANYQGIMGKKLIEPYSYIDVVCTVEGEEAFLFYVEQYML' A
#
# COMPACT_ATOMS: atom_id res chain seq x y z
N MET A 1 -13.72 9.49 8.21
CA MET A 1 -12.73 8.99 7.23
C MET A 1 -12.29 7.60 7.68
N PRO A 2 -11.99 6.66 6.75
CA PRO A 2 -11.30 5.43 7.11
C PRO A 2 -9.94 5.76 7.73
N TRP A 3 -9.37 4.83 8.50
CA TRP A 3 -8.00 4.98 8.99
C TRP A 3 -7.01 4.48 7.93
N ASP A 4 -5.88 5.17 7.80
CA ASP A 4 -4.82 4.78 6.88
C ASP A 4 -3.84 3.80 7.54
N ILE A 5 -3.45 2.78 6.79
CA ILE A 5 -2.41 1.85 7.20
C ILE A 5 -1.38 1.70 6.09
N GLY A 6 -0.13 2.06 6.42
CA GLY A 6 1.04 1.83 5.57
C GLY A 6 1.67 0.47 5.83
N ILE A 7 1.90 -0.31 4.77
CA ILE A 7 2.57 -1.61 4.83
C ILE A 7 3.78 -1.57 3.89
N SER A 8 4.98 -1.60 4.47
CA SER A 8 6.24 -1.70 3.72
C SER A 8 6.70 -3.15 3.65
N THR A 9 7.10 -3.61 2.46
CA THR A 9 7.58 -4.98 2.25
C THR A 9 8.92 -5.03 1.52
N MET A 10 9.77 -5.96 1.97
CA MET A 10 11.03 -6.35 1.34
C MET A 10 10.95 -7.80 0.86
N PHE A 11 12.06 -8.37 0.39
CA PHE A 11 12.13 -9.76 -0.09
C PHE A 11 11.50 -10.75 0.90
N GLN A 12 10.73 -11.71 0.38
CA GLN A 12 9.98 -12.76 1.12
C GLN A 12 8.80 -12.30 2.00
N GLN A 13 8.61 -11.00 2.24
CA GLN A 13 7.52 -10.53 3.13
C GLN A 13 6.18 -10.34 2.41
N ASN A 14 6.20 -10.27 1.07
CA ASN A 14 5.08 -9.74 0.29
C ASN A 14 3.78 -10.55 0.41
N MET A 15 3.86 -11.88 0.29
CA MET A 15 2.67 -12.74 0.37
C MET A 15 2.01 -12.70 1.75
N GLY A 16 2.80 -12.67 2.82
CA GLY A 16 2.30 -12.51 4.17
C GLY A 16 1.58 -11.18 4.35
N ALA A 17 2.20 -10.09 3.89
CA ALA A 17 1.62 -8.75 3.96
C ALA A 17 0.28 -8.64 3.20
N LEU A 18 0.18 -9.21 1.99
CA LEU A 18 -1.08 -9.24 1.23
C LEU A 18 -2.20 -9.99 1.98
N SER A 19 -1.87 -11.12 2.61
CA SER A 19 -2.84 -11.89 3.39
C SER A 19 -3.37 -11.10 4.60
N ILE A 20 -2.49 -10.36 5.28
CA ILE A 20 -2.84 -9.50 6.42
C ILE A 20 -3.70 -8.33 5.94
N ALA A 21 -3.31 -7.65 4.88
CA ALA A 21 -4.05 -6.53 4.29
C ALA A 21 -5.49 -6.92 3.92
N ARG A 22 -5.66 -8.06 3.24
CA ARG A 22 -6.99 -8.58 2.89
C ARG A 22 -7.85 -8.83 4.13
N ARG A 23 -7.27 -9.42 5.18
CA ARG A 23 -8.00 -9.67 6.44
C ARG A 23 -8.40 -8.35 7.11
N LEU A 24 -7.49 -7.38 7.17
CA LEU A 24 -7.75 -6.08 7.79
C LEU A 24 -8.84 -5.30 7.03
N LYS A 25 -8.78 -5.23 5.70
CA LYS A 25 -9.80 -4.57 4.86
C LYS A 25 -11.21 -5.15 5.07
N ASN A 26 -11.29 -6.45 5.33
CA ASN A 26 -12.57 -7.13 5.60
C ASN A 26 -13.11 -6.90 7.01
N GLN A 27 -12.26 -6.54 7.97
CA GLN A 27 -12.65 -6.39 9.38
C GLN A 27 -12.83 -4.93 9.80
N PHE A 28 -12.15 -4.01 9.12
CA PHE A 28 -12.06 -2.62 9.51
C PHE A 28 -12.26 -1.72 8.29
N ASN A 29 -12.82 -0.53 8.50
CA ASN A 29 -12.92 0.49 7.46
C ASN A 29 -11.57 1.20 7.31
N LEU A 30 -10.68 0.61 6.50
CA LEU A 30 -9.30 1.04 6.30
C LEU A 30 -9.04 1.47 4.87
N HIS A 31 -8.07 2.35 4.72
CA HIS A 31 -7.42 2.66 3.46
C HIS A 31 -5.98 2.15 3.53
N ILE A 32 -5.63 1.25 2.60
CA ILE A 32 -4.44 0.42 2.64
C ILE A 32 -3.43 0.93 1.62
N ILE A 33 -2.25 1.30 2.11
CA ILE A 33 -1.15 1.87 1.34
C ILE A 33 0.03 0.89 1.38
N PHE A 34 0.48 0.40 0.22
CA PHE A 34 1.64 -0.48 0.11
C PHE A 34 2.89 0.25 -0.37
N GLY A 35 4.07 -0.20 0.05
CA GLY A 35 5.35 0.33 -0.40
C GLY A 35 6.52 -0.60 -0.08
N GLY A 36 7.74 -0.08 -0.20
CA GLY A 36 8.97 -0.85 -0.01
C GLY A 36 9.49 -1.48 -1.31
N ALA A 37 10.59 -2.23 -1.22
CA ALA A 37 11.37 -2.66 -2.39
C ALA A 37 10.58 -3.52 -3.40
N ASN A 38 9.54 -4.25 -2.96
CA ASN A 38 8.70 -5.02 -3.88
C ASN A 38 7.83 -4.15 -4.80
N TYR A 39 7.62 -2.89 -4.43
CA TYR A 39 6.68 -1.98 -5.08
C TYR A 39 7.32 -0.80 -5.80
N GLN A 40 8.65 -0.77 -5.86
CA GLN A 40 9.38 0.31 -6.53
C GLN A 40 9.17 0.26 -8.05
N GLY A 41 8.95 1.42 -8.66
CA GLY A 41 8.81 1.59 -10.10
C GLY A 41 7.59 0.90 -10.71
N ILE A 42 7.73 0.47 -11.97
CA ILE A 42 6.61 -0.07 -12.77
C ILE A 42 6.12 -1.43 -12.27
N MET A 43 7.00 -2.23 -11.67
CA MET A 43 6.68 -3.55 -11.15
C MET A 43 5.65 -3.46 -10.03
N GLY A 44 5.79 -2.49 -9.12
CA GLY A 44 4.84 -2.28 -8.03
C GLY A 44 3.42 -1.99 -8.51
N LYS A 45 3.28 -1.15 -9.54
CA LYS A 45 1.97 -0.83 -10.15
C LYS A 45 1.30 -2.08 -10.71
N LYS A 46 2.07 -2.94 -11.40
CA LYS A 46 1.55 -4.19 -11.98
C LYS A 46 1.23 -5.25 -10.94
N LEU A 47 2.03 -5.33 -9.88
CA LEU A 47 1.90 -6.37 -8.87
C LEU A 47 0.60 -6.24 -8.05
N ILE A 48 0.00 -5.04 -8.01
CA ILE A 48 -1.25 -4.80 -7.25
C ILE A 48 -2.53 -4.87 -8.05
N GLU A 49 -2.48 -4.88 -9.39
CA GLU A 49 -3.67 -4.96 -10.24
C GLU A 49 -4.68 -6.06 -9.82
N PRO A 50 -4.27 -7.27 -9.39
CA PRO A 50 -5.22 -8.30 -8.96
C PRO A 50 -5.77 -8.12 -7.52
N TYR A 51 -5.30 -7.14 -6.75
CA TYR A 51 -5.59 -7.01 -5.32
C TYR A 51 -6.46 -5.78 -5.03
N SER A 52 -7.78 -5.91 -5.24
CA SER A 52 -8.77 -4.84 -5.06
C SER A 52 -8.90 -4.26 -3.64
N TYR A 53 -8.25 -4.87 -2.65
CA TYR A 53 -8.23 -4.42 -1.26
C TYR A 53 -7.06 -3.47 -0.95
N ILE A 54 -6.16 -3.24 -1.92
CA ILE A 54 -5.07 -2.25 -1.84
C ILE A 54 -5.54 -0.99 -2.54
N ASP A 55 -5.47 0.16 -1.87
CA ASP A 55 -5.97 1.41 -2.41
C ASP A 55 -4.86 2.25 -3.07
N VAL A 56 -3.66 2.25 -2.48
CA VAL A 56 -2.51 3.06 -2.96
C VAL A 56 -1.21 2.25 -2.90
N VAL A 57 -0.30 2.54 -3.83
CA VAL A 57 1.07 2.02 -3.81
C VAL A 57 2.07 3.15 -3.97
N CYS A 58 3.01 3.24 -3.03
CA CYS A 58 4.18 4.08 -3.11
C CYS A 58 5.23 3.41 -4.00
N THR A 59 5.49 3.99 -5.18
CA THR A 59 6.45 3.45 -6.16
C THR A 59 7.82 4.12 -6.15
N VAL A 60 8.00 5.13 -5.29
CA VAL A 60 9.25 5.85 -5.01
C VAL A 60 9.53 5.80 -3.51
N GLU A 61 10.54 6.53 -3.04
CA GLU A 61 10.85 6.62 -1.61
C GLU A 61 9.63 7.07 -0.79
N GLY A 62 9.48 6.48 0.39
CA GLY A 62 8.26 6.60 1.19
C GLY A 62 7.98 8.02 1.65
N GLU A 63 9.03 8.78 1.97
CA GLU A 63 8.94 10.17 2.39
C GLU A 63 8.31 11.05 1.30
N GLU A 64 8.75 10.90 0.05
CA GLU A 64 8.22 11.65 -1.09
C GLU A 64 6.81 11.18 -1.46
N ALA A 65 6.63 9.86 -1.59
CA ALA A 65 5.36 9.28 -1.99
C ALA A 65 4.24 9.56 -0.98
N PHE A 66 4.55 9.49 0.32
CA PHE A 66 3.55 9.70 1.37
C PHE A 66 3.19 11.18 1.52
N LEU A 67 4.16 12.10 1.38
CA LEU A 67 3.85 13.54 1.34
C LEU A 67 2.88 13.85 0.20
N PHE A 68 3.18 13.36 -1.01
CA PHE A 68 2.28 13.51 -2.15
C PHE A 68 0.88 12.93 -1.87
N TYR A 69 0.82 11.75 -1.27
CA TYR A 69 -0.46 11.13 -0.88
C TYR A 69 -1.26 12.01 0.10
N VAL A 70 -0.63 12.51 1.16
CA VAL A 70 -1.29 13.38 2.15
C VAL A 70 -1.81 14.66 1.49
N GLU A 71 -1.01 15.29 0.64
CA GLU A 71 -1.39 16.52 -0.08
C GLU A 71 -2.58 16.32 -1.03
N GLN A 72 -2.69 15.15 -1.67
CA GLN A 72 -3.75 14.88 -2.64
C GLN A 72 -5.04 14.33 -2.03
N TYR A 73 -4.95 13.63 -0.89
CA TYR A 73 -6.07 12.81 -0.39
C TYR A 73 -6.49 13.11 1.06
N MET A 74 -5.71 13.89 1.82
CA MET A 74 -6.02 14.22 3.22
C MET A 74 -6.26 15.70 3.51
N LEU A 75 -5.79 16.61 2.64
CA LEU A 75 -6.05 18.06 2.71
C LEU A 75 -7.22 18.45 1.79
#